data_AF-U2H8G9-F1
#
_entry.id   AF-U2H8G9-F1
#
_cell.length_a   1.000
_cell.length_b   1.000
_cell.length_c   1.000
_cell.angle_alpha   90.00
_cell.angle_beta   90.00
_cell.angle_gamma   90.00
#
_symmetry.space_group_name_H-M   'P 1'
#
loop_
_entity.id
_entity.type
_entity.pdbx_description
1 polymer ?
#
loop_
_entity_poly.entity_id
_entity_poly.type
_entity_poly.pdbx_seq_one_letter_code
_entity_poly.pdbx_strand_id
1 'polypeptide(L)'
;MRALAYAQQALDGRVPRDAFANALLAETGAQDRDALVQWSCDANQTIYARLAPIVFAHRSHPVAGALIAQAGDEIGKMIDALDPQQALPVALCGGLADALAPAVPARHAARLRAPLDDSAHGALRLALQALREAEGN
;
A
#
# COMPACT_ATOMS: atom_id res chain seq x y z
N MET A 1 -5.86 5.91 -7.82
CA MET A 1 -6.79 6.21 -6.72
C MET A 1 -8.18 5.58 -6.96
N ARG A 2 -8.27 4.24 -6.88
CA ARG A 2 -9.48 3.50 -7.28
C ARG A 2 -10.56 3.41 -6.19
N ALA A 3 -10.19 3.50 -4.90
CA ALA A 3 -11.16 3.56 -3.80
C ALA A 3 -11.98 4.86 -3.81
N LEU A 4 -11.35 6.02 -3.99
CA LEU A 4 -12.08 7.29 -4.12
C LEU A 4 -13.01 7.30 -5.34
N ALA A 5 -12.61 6.69 -6.44
CA ALA A 5 -13.47 6.54 -7.61
C ALA A 5 -14.76 5.76 -7.29
N TYR A 6 -14.70 4.75 -6.40
CA TYR A 6 -15.89 4.06 -5.91
C TYR A 6 -16.80 4.99 -5.10
N ALA A 7 -16.24 5.81 -4.20
CA ALA A 7 -17.02 6.80 -3.45
C ALA A 7 -17.68 7.85 -4.37
N GLN A 8 -16.99 8.29 -5.42
CA GLN A 8 -17.55 9.18 -6.44
C GLN A 8 -18.72 8.53 -7.19
N GLN A 9 -18.56 7.27 -7.62
CA GLN A 9 -19.61 6.50 -8.27
C GLN A 9 -20.83 6.30 -7.36
N ALA A 10 -20.62 6.17 -6.05
CA ALA A 10 -21.71 6.02 -5.09
C ALA A 10 -22.50 7.33 -4.90
N LEU A 11 -21.82 8.48 -4.96
CA LEU A 11 -22.46 9.80 -4.89
C LEU A 11 -23.28 10.14 -6.14
N ASP A 12 -22.83 9.71 -7.32
CA ASP A 12 -23.53 9.97 -8.59
C ASP A 12 -24.48 8.82 -9.02
N GLY A 13 -24.65 7.80 -8.17
CA GLY A 13 -25.65 6.74 -8.34
C GLY A 13 -25.25 5.60 -9.29
N ARG A 14 -23.99 5.55 -9.75
CA ARG A 14 -23.48 4.45 -10.60
C ARG A 14 -23.25 3.14 -9.83
N VAL A 15 -23.03 3.22 -8.52
CA VAL A 15 -22.93 2.05 -7.63
C VAL A 15 -23.74 2.29 -6.35
N PRO A 16 -24.11 1.24 -5.60
CA PRO A 16 -24.81 1.40 -4.33
C PRO A 16 -24.00 2.23 -3.32
N ARG A 17 -24.69 3.07 -2.55
CA ARG A 17 -24.11 3.77 -1.39
C ARG A 17 -24.08 2.85 -0.17
N ASP A 18 -23.18 1.88 -0.20
CA ASP A 18 -23.00 0.87 0.84
C ASP A 18 -22.09 1.32 1.99
N ALA A 19 -21.81 0.41 2.93
CA ALA A 19 -20.96 0.69 4.09
C ALA A 19 -19.53 1.08 3.71
N PHE A 20 -18.97 0.53 2.62
CA PHE A 20 -17.63 0.86 2.17
C PHE A 20 -17.58 2.26 1.56
N ALA A 21 -18.54 2.60 0.70
CA ALA A 21 -18.68 3.96 0.16
C ALA A 21 -18.90 4.99 1.27
N ASN A 22 -19.76 4.70 2.25
CA ASN A 22 -20.00 5.61 3.37
C ASN A 22 -18.77 5.81 4.25
N ALA A 23 -17.98 4.76 4.52
CA ALA A 23 -16.73 4.89 5.27
C ALA A 23 -15.70 5.77 4.52
N LEU A 24 -15.57 5.58 3.21
CA LEU A 24 -14.68 6.41 2.39
C LEU A 24 -15.11 7.88 2.38
N LEU A 25 -16.41 8.15 2.21
CA LEU A 25 -16.97 9.51 2.23
C LEU A 25 -16.80 10.19 3.60
N ALA A 26 -16.96 9.43 4.68
CA ALA A 26 -16.74 9.95 6.04
C ALA A 26 -15.29 10.39 6.26
N GLU A 27 -14.31 9.64 5.75
CA GLU A 27 -12.88 9.97 5.87
C GLU A 27 -12.49 11.22 5.07
N THR A 28 -13.14 11.47 3.94
CA THR A 28 -12.91 12.70 3.17
C THR A 28 -13.68 13.90 3.73
N GLY A 29 -14.74 13.68 4.52
CA GLY A 29 -15.65 14.71 4.99
C GLY A 29 -16.54 15.31 3.89
N ALA A 30 -16.52 14.75 2.68
CA ALA A 30 -17.28 15.26 1.55
C ALA A 30 -18.76 14.85 1.65
N GLN A 31 -19.65 15.84 1.55
CA GLN A 31 -21.11 15.62 1.61
C GLN A 31 -21.71 15.37 0.22
N ASP A 32 -21.06 15.87 -0.83
CA ASP A 32 -21.49 15.79 -2.21
C ASP A 32 -20.31 15.58 -3.17
N ARG A 33 -20.62 15.53 -4.48
CA ARG A 33 -19.66 15.29 -5.54
C ARG A 33 -18.60 16.39 -5.63
N ASP A 34 -19.02 17.65 -5.52
CA ASP A 34 -18.13 18.79 -5.72
C ASP A 34 -17.13 18.89 -4.57
N ALA A 35 -17.58 18.67 -3.33
CA ALA A 35 -16.71 18.57 -2.17
C ALA A 35 -15.71 17.40 -2.29
N LEU A 36 -16.12 16.25 -2.84
CA LEU A 36 -15.23 15.09 -3.01
C LEU A 36 -14.18 15.33 -4.12
N VAL A 37 -14.55 16.06 -5.16
CA VAL A 37 -13.62 16.49 -6.22
C VAL A 37 -12.61 17.49 -5.64
N GLN A 38 -13.08 18.49 -4.89
CA GLN A 38 -12.18 19.46 -4.24
C GLN A 38 -11.20 18.76 -3.29
N TRP A 39 -11.69 17.86 -2.44
CA TRP A 39 -10.84 17.04 -1.58
C TRP A 39 -9.79 16.27 -2.39
N SER A 40 -10.17 15.70 -3.54
CA SER A 40 -9.24 14.99 -4.42
C SER A 40 -8.16 15.88 -5.03
N CYS A 41 -8.47 17.15 -5.29
CA CYS A 41 -7.50 18.11 -5.84
C CYS A 41 -6.49 18.55 -4.76
N ASP A 42 -6.95 18.69 -3.52
CA ASP A 42 -6.13 19.16 -2.41
C ASP A 42 -5.35 18.04 -1.72
N ALA A 43 -5.79 16.79 -1.85
CA ALA A 43 -5.18 15.63 -1.22
C ALA A 43 -3.80 15.30 -1.81
N ASN A 44 -2.78 15.33 -0.96
CA ASN A 44 -1.47 14.76 -1.27
C ASN A 44 -1.43 13.24 -0.98
N GLN A 45 -0.28 12.61 -1.22
CA GLN A 45 -0.09 11.16 -1.03
C GLN A 45 -0.38 10.71 0.41
N THR A 46 0.03 11.49 1.41
CA THR A 46 -0.22 11.17 2.83
C THR A 46 -1.71 11.22 3.16
N ILE A 47 -2.44 12.20 2.62
CA ILE A 47 -3.89 12.30 2.80
C ILE A 47 -4.57 11.11 2.12
N TYR A 48 -4.15 10.73 0.91
CA TYR A 48 -4.67 9.54 0.25
C TYR A 48 -4.38 8.24 0.99
N ALA A 49 -3.22 8.13 1.64
CA ALA A 49 -2.85 6.95 2.41
C ALA A 49 -3.81 6.69 3.59
N ARG A 50 -4.50 7.72 4.09
CA ARG A 50 -5.54 7.57 5.14
C ARG A 50 -6.74 6.73 4.70
N LEU A 51 -6.95 6.55 3.40
CA LEU A 51 -7.99 5.66 2.89
C LEU A 51 -7.60 4.18 2.95
N ALA A 52 -6.31 3.86 3.05
CA ALA A 52 -5.85 2.47 3.03
C ALA A 52 -6.41 1.63 4.20
N PRO A 53 -6.40 2.10 5.48
CA PRO A 53 -7.04 1.38 6.58
C PRO A 53 -8.50 1.01 6.32
N ILE A 54 -9.27 1.87 5.64
CA ILE A 54 -10.68 1.62 5.30
C ILE A 54 -10.78 0.50 4.27
N VAL A 55 -9.92 0.50 3.25
CA VAL A 55 -9.86 -0.60 2.26
C VAL A 55 -9.59 -1.94 2.95
N PHE A 56 -8.63 -2.00 3.88
CA PHE A 56 -8.33 -3.23 4.61
C PHE A 56 -9.44 -3.64 5.58
N ALA A 57 -10.10 -2.70 6.26
CA ALA A 57 -11.25 -2.97 7.12
C ALA A 57 -12.42 -3.57 6.33
N HIS A 58 -12.57 -3.19 5.06
CA HIS A 58 -13.59 -3.70 4.14
C HIS A 58 -13.08 -4.79 3.19
N ARG A 59 -12.03 -5.54 3.53
CA ARG A 59 -11.40 -6.55 2.63
C ARG A 59 -12.34 -7.59 2.00
N SER A 60 -13.51 -7.86 2.59
CA SER A 60 -14.54 -8.75 2.04
C SER A 60 -15.40 -8.10 0.96
N HIS A 61 -15.40 -6.76 0.87
CA HIS A 61 -16.11 -6.02 -0.16
C HIS A 61 -15.41 -6.26 -1.52
N PRO A 62 -16.15 -6.59 -2.62
CA PRO A 62 -15.54 -6.96 -3.90
C PRO A 62 -14.55 -5.93 -4.44
N VAL A 63 -14.89 -4.64 -4.35
CA VAL A 63 -14.00 -3.56 -4.82
C VAL A 63 -12.75 -3.48 -3.93
N ALA A 64 -12.89 -3.56 -2.61
CA ALA A 64 -11.75 -3.47 -1.70
C ALA A 64 -10.82 -4.68 -1.85
N GLY A 65 -11.38 -5.88 -1.93
CA GLY A 65 -10.63 -7.11 -2.21
C GLY A 65 -9.86 -7.04 -3.53
N ALA A 66 -10.48 -6.52 -4.59
CA ALA A 66 -9.80 -6.34 -5.88
C ALA A 66 -8.64 -5.34 -5.80
N LEU A 67 -8.76 -4.27 -5.00
CA LEU A 67 -7.67 -3.32 -4.78
C LEU A 67 -6.50 -3.94 -4.03
N ILE A 68 -6.78 -4.73 -2.99
CA ILE A 68 -5.76 -5.43 -2.20
C ILE A 68 -5.05 -6.47 -3.07
N ALA A 69 -5.80 -7.26 -3.84
CA ALA A 69 -5.24 -8.24 -4.76
C ALA A 69 -4.33 -7.58 -5.81
N GLN A 70 -4.80 -6.49 -6.42
CA GLN A 70 -4.00 -5.73 -7.38
C GLN A 70 -2.71 -5.19 -6.75
N ALA A 71 -2.77 -4.65 -5.52
CA ALA A 71 -1.58 -4.19 -4.83
C ALA A 71 -0.57 -5.33 -4.61
N GLY A 72 -1.06 -6.53 -4.26
CA GLY A 72 -0.26 -7.74 -4.20
C GLY A 72 0.40 -8.11 -5.53
N ASP A 73 -0.34 -8.06 -6.62
CA ASP A 73 0.19 -8.33 -7.97
C ASP A 73 1.28 -7.33 -8.37
N GLU A 74 1.09 -6.03 -8.08
CA GLU A 74 2.12 -5.02 -8.33
C GLU A 74 3.38 -5.26 -7.48
N ILE A 75 3.22 -5.72 -6.22
CA ILE A 75 4.37 -6.17 -5.40
C ILE A 75 5.09 -7.33 -6.07
N GLY A 76 4.36 -8.33 -6.57
CA GLY A 76 4.96 -9.47 -7.28
C GLY A 76 5.77 -9.03 -8.49
N LYS A 77 5.26 -8.10 -9.31
CA LYS A 77 6.00 -7.54 -10.45
C LYS A 77 7.29 -6.84 -10.04
N MET A 78 7.28 -6.11 -8.92
CA MET A 78 8.49 -5.47 -8.39
C MET A 78 9.52 -6.50 -7.94
N ILE A 79 9.09 -7.58 -7.27
CA ILE A 79 9.97 -8.69 -6.87
C ILE A 79 10.59 -9.35 -8.10
N ASP A 80 9.78 -9.70 -9.09
CA ASP A 80 10.23 -10.35 -10.33
C ASP A 80 11.23 -9.49 -11.11
N ALA A 81 11.04 -8.17 -11.12
CA ALA A 81 11.95 -7.25 -11.79
C ALA A 81 13.30 -7.12 -11.09
N LEU A 82 13.33 -7.16 -9.75
CA LEU A 82 14.55 -7.00 -8.94
C LEU A 82 15.36 -8.29 -8.79
N ASP A 83 14.70 -9.46 -8.84
CA ASP A 83 15.36 -10.76 -8.77
C ASP A 83 14.73 -11.80 -9.73
N PRO A 84 15.06 -11.71 -11.03
CA PRO A 84 14.52 -12.61 -12.05
C PRO A 84 14.90 -14.08 -11.84
N GLN A 85 16.02 -14.35 -11.15
CA GLN A 85 16.51 -15.71 -10.86
C GLN A 85 15.80 -16.35 -9.65
N GLN A 86 15.02 -15.55 -8.93
CA GLN A 86 14.29 -15.96 -7.75
C GLN A 86 15.15 -16.54 -6.62
N ALA A 87 16.37 -16.04 -6.45
CA ALA A 87 17.36 -16.57 -5.52
C ALA A 87 17.38 -15.90 -4.14
N LEU A 88 16.91 -14.66 -4.02
CA LEU A 88 17.11 -13.85 -2.81
C LEU A 88 15.92 -13.91 -1.83
N PRO A 89 16.10 -13.82 -0.51
CA PRO A 89 14.98 -13.58 0.39
C PRO A 89 14.36 -12.20 0.11
N VAL A 90 13.05 -12.05 0.37
CA VAL A 90 12.31 -10.80 0.19
C VAL A 90 11.69 -10.40 1.51
N ALA A 91 11.85 -9.14 1.89
CA ALA A 91 11.15 -8.55 3.03
C ALA A 91 10.26 -7.41 2.56
N LEU A 92 9.00 -7.40 3.00
CA LEU A 92 8.14 -6.23 2.85
C LEU A 92 8.38 -5.29 4.02
N CYS A 93 8.55 -4.00 3.72
CA CYS A 93 8.84 -2.97 4.72
C CYS A 93 7.78 -1.86 4.66
N GLY A 94 7.55 -1.19 5.80
CA GLY A 94 6.63 -0.07 5.94
C GLY A 94 5.26 -0.44 6.52
N GLY A 95 4.46 0.56 6.86
CA GLY A 95 3.22 0.40 7.64
C GLY A 95 2.09 -0.41 6.97
N LEU A 96 2.24 -0.79 5.70
CA LEU A 96 1.30 -1.66 4.98
C LEU A 96 1.83 -3.08 4.75
N ALA A 97 3.07 -3.37 5.16
CA ALA A 97 3.74 -4.64 4.86
C ALA A 97 2.93 -5.84 5.35
N ASP A 98 2.54 -5.87 6.62
CA ASP A 98 1.80 -6.99 7.20
C ASP A 98 0.39 -7.14 6.60
N ALA A 99 -0.26 -6.02 6.26
CA ALA A 99 -1.59 -6.03 5.67
C ALA A 99 -1.58 -6.54 4.21
N LEU A 100 -0.48 -6.29 3.48
CA LEU A 100 -0.31 -6.70 2.08
C LEU A 100 0.39 -8.04 1.91
N ALA A 101 1.14 -8.54 2.91
CA ALA A 101 1.82 -9.83 2.82
C ALA A 101 0.91 -10.99 2.37
N PRO A 102 -0.35 -11.12 2.86
CA PRO A 102 -1.27 -12.16 2.39
C PRO A 102 -1.73 -12.01 0.93
N ALA A 103 -1.62 -10.80 0.35
CA ALA A 103 -2.01 -10.51 -1.02
C ALA A 103 -0.87 -10.77 -2.03
N VAL A 104 0.37 -10.92 -1.56
CA VAL A 104 1.50 -11.22 -2.44
C VAL A 104 1.28 -12.56 -3.14
N PRO A 105 1.54 -12.66 -4.46
CA PRO A 105 1.35 -13.90 -5.20
C PRO A 105 2.05 -15.09 -4.56
N ALA A 106 1.34 -16.23 -4.48
CA ALA A 106 1.80 -17.43 -3.78
C ALA A 106 3.20 -17.92 -4.20
N ARG A 107 3.61 -17.67 -5.46
CA ARG A 107 4.95 -17.99 -5.97
C ARG A 107 6.10 -17.31 -5.20
N HIS A 108 5.83 -16.21 -4.49
CA HIS A 108 6.82 -15.52 -3.66
C HIS A 108 6.70 -15.84 -2.16
N ALA A 109 5.63 -16.51 -1.72
CA ALA A 109 5.32 -16.70 -0.30
C ALA A 109 6.45 -17.41 0.47
N ALA A 110 7.12 -18.40 -0.16
CA ALA A 110 8.23 -19.13 0.46
C ALA A 110 9.49 -18.26 0.70
N ARG A 111 9.61 -17.15 -0.02
CA ARG A 111 10.76 -16.21 0.04
C ARG A 111 10.46 -14.98 0.88
N LEU A 112 9.20 -14.73 1.25
CA LEU A 112 8.85 -13.66 2.18
C LEU A 112 9.40 -13.96 3.57
N ARG A 113 10.15 -13.02 4.13
CA ARG A 113 10.74 -13.06 5.47
C ARG A 113 10.44 -11.75 6.18
N ALA A 114 10.41 -11.79 7.51
CA ALA A 114 10.39 -10.57 8.30
C ALA A 114 11.67 -9.75 8.03
N PRO A 115 11.58 -8.41 7.97
CA PRO A 115 12.77 -7.57 7.97
C PRO A 115 13.65 -7.90 9.19
N LEU A 116 14.96 -7.96 9.00
CA LEU A 116 15.90 -8.21 10.10
C LEU A 116 15.98 -7.02 11.06
N ASP A 117 15.84 -5.81 10.52
CA ASP A 117 15.95 -4.56 11.25
C ASP A 117 15.28 -3.42 10.46
N ASP A 118 15.25 -2.22 11.03
CA ASP A 118 14.70 -1.03 10.40
C ASP A 118 15.72 -0.26 9.52
N SER A 119 15.24 0.81 8.89
CA SER A 119 16.07 1.66 8.04
C SER A 119 17.16 2.42 8.80
N ALA A 120 16.95 2.73 10.09
CA ALA A 120 17.94 3.46 10.90
C ALA A 120 19.14 2.55 11.22
N HIS A 121 18.90 1.29 11.53
CA HIS A 121 19.96 0.29 11.70
C HIS A 121 20.69 0.01 10.39
N GLY A 122 19.97 0.00 9.26
CA GLY A 122 20.57 -0.02 7.92
C GLY A 122 21.55 1.14 7.69
N ALA A 123 21.16 2.37 8.05
CA ALA A 123 22.02 3.55 7.93
C ALA A 123 23.27 3.48 8.82
N LEU A 124 23.13 2.98 10.06
CA LEU A 124 24.28 2.78 10.95
C LEU A 124 25.29 1.78 10.36
N ARG A 125 24.82 0.69 9.75
CA ARG A 125 25.70 -0.30 9.08
C ARG A 125 26.48 0.33 7.93
N LEU A 126 25.83 1.17 7.13
CA LEU A 126 26.49 1.91 6.04
C LEU A 126 27.57 2.87 6.58
N ALA A 127 27.27 3.62 7.65
CA ALA A 127 28.24 4.53 8.26
C ALA A 127 29.48 3.79 8.83
N LEU A 128 29.26 2.65 9.50
CA LEU A 128 30.34 1.81 10.01
C LEU A 128 31.16 1.14 8.92
N GLN A 129 30.57 0.88 7.75
CA GLN A 129 31.31 0.37 6.60
C GLN A 129 32.20 1.46 6.00
N ALA A 130 31.67 2.66 5.79
CA ALA A 130 32.42 3.80 5.27
C ALA A 130 33.61 4.18 6.17
N LEU A 131 33.43 4.14 7.50
CA LEU A 131 34.52 4.39 8.44
C LEU A 131 35.67 3.36 8.29
N ARG A 132 35.33 2.07 8.19
CA ARG A 132 36.33 1.00 8.00
C ARG A 132 37.07 1.11 6.66
N GLU A 133 36.38 1.53 5.59
CA GLU A 133 36.98 1.78 4.29
C GLU A 133 37.94 2.98 4.33
N ALA A 134 37.64 4.01 5.12
CA ALA A 134 38.51 5.17 5.32
C ALA A 134 39.74 4.88 6.21
N GLU A 135 39.63 3.95 7.16
CA GLU A 135 40.75 3.53 8.03
C GLU A 135 41.70 2.51 7.36
N GLY A 136 41.21 1.80 6.33
CA GLY A 136 41.97 0.80 5.58
C GLY A 136 42.74 1.34 4.36
N ASN A 137 42.69 2.65 4.12
CA ASN A 137 43.30 3.36 2.99
C ASN A 137 44.26 4.45 3.47
#